data_AF-A0A834FEV6-F1
#
_entry.id   AF-A0A834FEV6-F1
#
_cell.length_a   1.000
_cell.length_b   1.000
_cell.length_c   1.000
_cell.angle_alpha   90.00
_cell.angle_beta   90.00
_cell.angle_gamma   90.00
#
_symmetry.space_group_name_H-M   'P 1'
#
loop_
_entity.id
_entity.type
_entity.pdbx_description
1 polymer ?
#
loop_
_entity_poly.entity_id
_entity_poly.type
_entity_poly.pdbx_seq_one_letter_code
_entity_poly.pdbx_strand_id
1 'polypeptide(L)'
;MKYCGSHERMPLATSTEHGKDLPTVQLLIKKNQTLQKEIQGHQPRIDDILKRAETQSQVDGERQALLEERLAELRDLWDQLISETDNRNTRLLEARRAQQFYADAAEAEAWMGEQELHMMSEEKAKDEQSALVMVKKHQILEQTLEDYAQTIHQLANSSRLMVTNEHPESERITLRQAQVDKLYAGLKDLAEERRGRLQERLRLTQLKREVDDLEQWIAEREVVAGSHELGQDYEHVSMLRDKFREFARDTSTIGQERVDGVNALADDLIESGHPENASVAEWKDGLNEAWADLLELIDTRTQMLAASYELHRFHQDAMEVLGRVKEKRETLPADLGRDLNTVKHLHRQHQTLENDIQALSWQVNQVQD
;
A
#
# COMPACT_ATOMS: atom_id res chain seq x y z
N MET A 1 27.89 -59.82 -51.38
CA MET A 1 26.87 -58.76 -51.24
C MET A 1 26.47 -58.68 -49.78
N LYS A 2 27.11 -57.79 -49.00
CA LYS A 2 26.61 -57.42 -47.67
C LYS A 2 25.39 -56.56 -47.93
N TYR A 3 24.21 -57.14 -47.77
CA TYR A 3 22.96 -56.42 -47.83
C TYR A 3 23.06 -55.21 -46.88
N CYS A 4 22.84 -54.06 -47.51
CA CYS A 4 22.59 -52.73 -47.01
C CYS A 4 22.41 -52.58 -45.48
N GLY A 5 23.13 -51.64 -44.88
CA GLY A 5 22.88 -51.19 -43.51
C GLY A 5 21.46 -50.66 -43.27
N SER A 6 20.61 -50.56 -44.29
CA SER A 6 19.19 -50.25 -44.16
C SER A 6 18.46 -51.20 -43.20
N HIS A 7 18.81 -52.48 -43.16
CA HIS A 7 18.14 -53.45 -42.27
C HIS A 7 18.48 -53.24 -40.78
N GLU A 8 19.66 -52.68 -40.48
CA GLU A 8 20.09 -52.31 -39.12
C GLU A 8 19.55 -50.93 -38.70
N ARG A 9 19.32 -50.04 -39.66
CA ARG A 9 18.84 -48.67 -39.43
C ARG A 9 17.32 -48.53 -39.44
N MET A 10 16.60 -49.39 -40.14
CA MET A 10 15.13 -49.38 -40.20
C MET A 10 14.47 -49.43 -38.80
N PRO A 11 14.90 -50.30 -37.85
CA PRO A 11 14.31 -50.31 -36.51
C PRO A 11 14.49 -48.99 -35.74
N LEU A 12 15.55 -48.22 -36.03
CA LEU A 12 15.79 -46.91 -35.43
C LEU A 12 14.85 -45.84 -36.03
N ALA A 13 14.57 -45.93 -37.33
CA ALA A 13 13.66 -45.03 -38.04
C ALA A 13 12.18 -45.28 -37.66
N THR A 14 11.76 -46.55 -37.59
CA THR A 14 10.37 -46.93 -37.27
C THR A 14 10.04 -46.86 -35.78
N SER A 15 11.03 -46.65 -34.91
CA SER A 15 10.80 -46.56 -33.46
C SER A 15 9.76 -45.46 -33.16
N THR A 16 8.84 -45.78 -32.26
CA THR A 16 7.83 -44.86 -31.72
C THR A 16 8.23 -44.33 -30.34
N GLU A 17 9.40 -44.69 -29.81
CA GLU A 17 9.85 -44.16 -28.52
C GLU A 17 10.36 -42.73 -28.68
N HIS A 18 9.76 -41.81 -27.91
CA HIS A 18 10.12 -40.40 -27.88
C HIS A 18 10.69 -39.92 -26.53
N GLY A 19 10.70 -40.74 -25.49
CA GLY A 19 11.18 -40.35 -24.15
C GLY A 19 10.07 -39.78 -23.25
N LYS A 20 10.37 -39.62 -21.95
CA LYS A 20 9.39 -39.25 -20.92
C LYS A 20 9.62 -37.86 -20.31
N ASP A 21 10.74 -37.24 -20.65
CA ASP A 21 11.22 -35.97 -20.11
C ASP A 21 11.99 -35.20 -21.19
N LEU A 22 12.12 -33.89 -20.99
CA LEU A 22 12.74 -32.99 -21.95
C LEU A 22 14.19 -33.38 -22.31
N PRO A 23 15.09 -33.71 -21.35
CA PRO A 23 16.44 -34.17 -21.69
C PRO A 23 16.47 -35.42 -22.56
N THR A 24 15.61 -36.40 -22.28
CA THR A 24 15.54 -37.66 -23.03
C THR A 24 15.05 -37.44 -24.45
N VAL A 25 14.00 -36.64 -24.66
CA VAL A 25 13.52 -36.30 -26.01
C VAL A 25 14.61 -35.57 -26.80
N GLN A 26 15.29 -34.59 -26.18
CA GLN A 26 16.37 -33.85 -26.84
C GLN A 26 17.53 -34.76 -27.25
N LEU A 27 17.87 -35.76 -26.44
CA LEU A 27 18.86 -36.78 -26.79
C LEU A 27 18.40 -37.63 -27.99
N LEU A 28 17.14 -38.06 -28.01
CA LEU A 28 16.58 -38.86 -29.10
C LEU A 28 16.51 -38.05 -30.42
N ILE A 29 16.20 -36.76 -30.36
CA ILE A 29 16.31 -35.84 -31.50
C ILE A 29 17.74 -35.82 -32.03
N LYS A 30 18.74 -35.62 -31.16
CA LYS A 30 20.15 -35.61 -31.59
C LYS A 30 20.55 -36.94 -32.25
N LYS A 31 20.09 -38.07 -31.71
CA LYS A 31 20.33 -39.40 -32.30
C LYS A 31 19.67 -39.55 -33.68
N ASN A 32 18.42 -39.11 -33.83
CA ASN A 32 17.71 -39.16 -35.11
C ASN A 32 18.33 -38.20 -36.16
N GLN A 33 18.80 -37.02 -35.75
CA GLN A 33 19.57 -36.11 -36.61
C GLN A 33 20.89 -36.72 -37.09
N THR A 34 21.60 -37.46 -36.22
CA THR A 34 22.78 -38.23 -36.64
C THR A 34 22.41 -39.27 -37.69
N LEU A 35 21.31 -40.00 -37.49
CA LEU A 35 20.82 -40.97 -38.47
C LEU A 35 20.46 -40.31 -39.82
N GLN A 36 19.76 -39.16 -39.80
CA GLN A 36 19.45 -38.39 -41.01
C GLN A 36 20.71 -37.99 -41.77
N LYS A 37 21.76 -37.51 -41.07
CA LYS A 37 23.06 -37.17 -41.68
C LYS A 37 23.75 -38.38 -42.28
N GLU A 38 23.70 -39.53 -41.61
CA GLU A 38 24.26 -40.78 -42.13
C GLU A 38 23.52 -41.24 -43.39
N ILE A 39 22.19 -41.19 -43.40
CA ILE A 39 21.35 -41.52 -44.57
C ILE A 39 21.71 -40.58 -45.72
N GLN A 40 21.73 -39.27 -45.48
CA GLN A 40 22.10 -38.26 -46.47
C GLN A 40 23.51 -38.49 -47.03
N GLY A 41 24.48 -38.86 -46.18
CA GLY A 41 25.84 -39.18 -46.61
C GLY A 41 25.95 -40.44 -47.48
N HIS A 42 24.99 -41.36 -47.38
CA HIS A 42 24.92 -42.57 -48.20
C HIS A 42 24.14 -42.39 -49.51
N GLN A 43 23.38 -41.29 -49.66
CA GLN A 43 22.62 -40.98 -50.89
C GLN A 43 23.45 -41.08 -52.17
N PRO A 44 24.66 -40.48 -52.28
CA PRO A 44 25.43 -40.53 -53.52
C PRO A 44 25.80 -41.96 -53.94
N ARG A 45 25.97 -42.87 -52.97
CA ARG A 45 26.29 -44.27 -53.26
C ARG A 45 25.08 -45.02 -53.80
N ILE A 46 23.88 -44.74 -53.27
CA ILE A 46 22.64 -45.29 -53.79
C ILE A 46 22.42 -44.82 -55.22
N ASP A 47 22.57 -43.52 -55.47
CA ASP A 47 22.46 -42.92 -56.81
C ASP A 47 23.45 -43.56 -57.80
N ASP A 48 24.71 -43.78 -57.38
CA ASP A 48 25.74 -44.43 -58.19
C ASP A 48 25.39 -45.88 -58.56
N ILE A 49 24.83 -46.64 -57.61
CA ILE A 49 24.39 -48.03 -57.84
C ILE A 49 23.25 -48.07 -58.86
N LEU A 50 22.27 -47.18 -58.70
CA LEU A 50 21.13 -47.08 -59.62
C LEU A 50 21.58 -46.70 -61.04
N LYS A 51 22.46 -45.69 -61.16
CA LYS A 51 22.99 -45.24 -62.45
C LYS A 51 23.84 -46.29 -63.17
N ARG A 52 24.67 -47.05 -62.44
CA ARG A 52 25.46 -48.15 -63.02
C ARG A 52 24.58 -49.28 -63.51
N ALA A 53 23.50 -49.58 -62.79
CA ALA A 53 22.59 -50.63 -63.19
C ALA A 53 21.80 -50.26 -64.46
N GLU A 54 21.43 -48.99 -64.63
CA GLU A 54 20.83 -48.46 -65.86
C GLU A 54 21.77 -48.55 -67.07
N THR A 55 23.09 -48.41 -66.87
CA THR A 55 24.09 -48.48 -67.95
C THR A 55 24.54 -49.89 -68.31
N GLN A 56 24.27 -50.90 -67.47
CA GLN A 56 24.68 -52.31 -67.68
C GLN A 56 23.63 -53.17 -68.38
N SER A 57 22.62 -52.57 -69.02
CA SER A 57 21.47 -53.21 -69.69
C SER A 57 21.81 -54.00 -70.98
N GLN A 58 22.81 -54.90 -70.95
CA GLN A 58 23.18 -55.80 -72.05
C GLN A 58 23.50 -57.22 -71.57
N VAL A 59 22.57 -57.86 -70.84
CA VAL A 59 22.68 -59.29 -70.49
C VAL A 59 21.31 -59.97 -70.58
N ASP A 60 21.35 -61.27 -70.87
CA ASP A 60 20.29 -62.29 -70.85
C ASP A 60 19.02 -61.93 -70.04
N GLY A 61 17.84 -62.11 -70.64
CA GLY A 61 16.57 -61.50 -70.19
C GLY A 61 16.11 -61.87 -68.78
N GLU A 62 16.40 -63.09 -68.30
CA GLU A 62 16.07 -63.52 -66.93
C GLU A 62 16.93 -62.81 -65.86
N ARG A 63 18.21 -62.54 -66.16
CA ARG A 63 19.11 -61.83 -65.23
C ARG A 63 18.77 -60.35 -65.15
N GLN A 64 18.31 -59.78 -66.25
CA GLN A 64 17.83 -58.41 -66.30
C GLN A 64 16.59 -58.22 -65.43
N ALA A 65 15.60 -59.11 -65.53
CA ALA A 65 14.38 -59.05 -64.72
C ALA A 65 14.68 -59.15 -63.20
N LEU A 66 15.55 -60.07 -62.79
CA LEU A 66 15.96 -60.21 -61.38
C LEU A 66 16.72 -58.97 -60.87
N LEU A 67 17.55 -58.34 -61.72
CA LEU A 67 18.27 -57.11 -61.38
C LEU A 67 17.29 -55.95 -61.18
N GLU A 68 16.31 -55.79 -62.07
CA GLU A 68 15.27 -54.76 -61.98
C GLU A 68 14.43 -54.91 -60.71
N GLU A 69 14.04 -56.14 -60.34
CA GLU A 69 13.34 -56.43 -59.09
C GLU A 69 14.15 -55.98 -57.86
N ARG A 70 15.45 -56.29 -57.81
CA ARG A 70 16.32 -55.91 -56.69
C ARG A 70 16.60 -54.41 -56.61
N LEU A 71 16.65 -53.73 -57.75
CA LEU A 71 16.80 -52.27 -57.77
C LEU A 71 15.51 -51.57 -57.33
N ALA A 72 14.35 -52.10 -57.71
CA ALA A 72 13.06 -51.61 -57.22
C ALA A 72 12.97 -51.78 -55.70
N GLU A 73 13.28 -52.98 -55.18
CA GLU A 73 13.32 -53.25 -53.74
C GLU A 73 14.29 -52.30 -53.00
N LEU A 74 15.48 -52.03 -53.57
CA LEU A 74 16.42 -51.09 -52.98
C LEU A 74 15.87 -49.65 -52.93
N ARG A 75 15.23 -49.19 -54.01
CA ARG A 75 14.60 -47.86 -54.08
C ARG A 75 13.50 -47.75 -53.02
N ASP A 76 12.60 -48.72 -52.99
CA ASP A 76 11.47 -48.72 -52.05
C ASP A 76 11.96 -48.74 -50.59
N LEU A 77 12.92 -49.60 -50.24
CA LEU A 77 13.49 -49.67 -48.89
C LEU A 77 14.24 -48.39 -48.51
N TRP A 78 14.91 -47.74 -49.46
CA TRP A 78 15.63 -46.50 -49.23
C TRP A 78 14.69 -45.32 -49.01
N ASP A 79 13.67 -45.19 -49.87
CA ASP A 79 12.64 -44.16 -49.75
C ASP A 79 11.82 -44.36 -48.46
N GLN A 80 11.50 -45.61 -48.11
CA GLN A 80 10.86 -45.93 -46.84
C GLN A 80 11.74 -45.55 -45.65
N LEU A 81 13.05 -45.81 -45.68
CA LEU A 81 13.96 -45.45 -44.59
C LEU A 81 14.02 -43.92 -44.40
N ILE A 82 14.07 -43.15 -45.50
CA ILE A 82 14.03 -41.68 -45.45
C ILE A 82 12.70 -41.23 -44.84
N SER A 83 11.58 -41.70 -45.40
CA SER A 83 10.23 -41.36 -44.95
C SER A 83 10.01 -41.66 -43.47
N GLU A 84 10.39 -42.86 -43.00
CA GLU A 84 10.24 -43.24 -41.59
C GLU A 84 11.15 -42.42 -40.68
N THR A 85 12.37 -42.09 -41.13
CA THR A 85 13.27 -41.25 -40.33
C THR A 85 12.72 -39.83 -40.17
N ASP A 86 12.14 -39.26 -41.22
CA ASP A 86 11.50 -37.94 -41.20
C ASP A 86 10.20 -37.93 -40.39
N ASN A 87 9.36 -38.97 -40.53
CA ASN A 87 8.18 -39.17 -39.69
C ASN A 87 8.57 -39.23 -38.21
N ARG A 88 9.64 -39.98 -37.87
CA ARG A 88 10.16 -40.03 -36.51
C ARG A 88 10.69 -38.67 -36.04
N ASN A 89 11.36 -37.90 -36.89
CA ASN A 89 11.79 -36.55 -36.54
C ASN A 89 10.61 -35.64 -36.19
N THR A 90 9.53 -35.68 -36.97
CA THR A 90 8.29 -34.93 -36.68
C THR A 90 7.70 -35.32 -35.33
N ARG A 91 7.53 -36.63 -35.06
CA ARG A 91 7.04 -37.13 -33.76
C ARG A 91 7.93 -36.70 -32.59
N LEU A 92 9.25 -36.71 -32.77
CA LEU A 92 10.21 -36.29 -31.74
C LEU A 92 10.13 -34.77 -31.47
N LEU A 93 9.95 -33.96 -32.52
CA LEU A 93 9.79 -32.51 -32.38
C LEU A 93 8.47 -32.14 -31.69
N GLU A 94 7.39 -32.86 -31.98
CA GLU A 94 6.11 -32.75 -31.26
C GLU A 94 6.26 -33.11 -29.78
N ALA A 95 6.84 -34.28 -29.49
CA ALA A 95 7.12 -34.70 -28.12
C ALA A 95 8.00 -33.67 -27.39
N ARG A 96 8.97 -33.04 -28.05
CA ARG A 96 9.81 -32.00 -27.44
C ARG A 96 8.98 -30.78 -27.07
N ARG A 97 8.06 -30.33 -27.92
CA ARG A 97 7.19 -29.19 -27.63
C ARG A 97 6.32 -29.48 -26.40
N ALA A 98 5.73 -30.67 -26.33
CA ALA A 98 4.94 -31.08 -25.17
C ALA A 98 5.78 -31.16 -23.88
N GLN A 99 6.96 -31.79 -23.93
CA GLN A 99 7.84 -31.87 -22.77
C GLN A 99 8.39 -30.51 -22.31
N GLN A 100 8.65 -29.59 -23.25
CA GLN A 100 9.01 -28.21 -22.91
C GLN A 100 7.85 -27.52 -22.18
N PHE A 101 6.64 -27.60 -22.72
CA PHE A 101 5.45 -27.05 -22.07
C PHE A 101 5.24 -27.60 -20.66
N TYR A 102 5.39 -28.91 -20.44
CA TYR A 102 5.25 -29.49 -19.11
C TYR A 102 6.33 -29.02 -18.13
N ALA A 103 7.57 -28.85 -18.60
CA ALA A 103 8.66 -28.31 -17.79
C ALA A 103 8.38 -26.86 -17.39
N ASP A 104 8.02 -26.01 -18.37
CA ASP A 104 7.71 -24.60 -18.15
C ASP A 104 6.48 -24.43 -17.23
N ALA A 105 5.46 -25.28 -17.39
CA ALA A 105 4.28 -25.28 -16.51
C ALA A 105 4.64 -25.70 -15.08
N ALA A 106 5.53 -26.69 -14.89
CA ALA A 106 5.99 -27.09 -13.56
C ALA A 106 6.81 -25.99 -12.89
N GLU A 107 7.65 -25.26 -13.65
CA GLU A 107 8.37 -24.10 -13.15
C GLU A 107 7.41 -22.97 -12.73
N ALA A 108 6.39 -22.69 -13.53
CA ALA A 108 5.36 -21.71 -13.19
C ALA A 108 4.58 -22.09 -11.92
N GLU A 109 4.20 -23.36 -11.77
CA GLU A 109 3.53 -23.83 -10.56
C GLU A 109 4.42 -23.73 -9.31
N ALA A 110 5.71 -24.08 -9.43
CA ALA A 110 6.65 -23.96 -8.33
C ALA A 110 6.84 -22.48 -7.91
N TRP A 111 6.99 -21.59 -8.89
CA TRP A 111 7.09 -20.16 -8.65
C TRP A 111 5.83 -19.60 -7.97
N MET A 112 4.63 -19.94 -8.47
CA MET A 112 3.37 -19.51 -7.87
C MET A 112 3.20 -20.01 -6.44
N GLY A 113 3.60 -21.26 -6.14
CA GLY A 113 3.56 -21.80 -4.78
C GLY A 113 4.49 -21.07 -3.81
N GLU A 114 5.66 -20.61 -4.27
CA GLU A 114 6.55 -19.75 -3.48
C GLU A 114 5.91 -18.38 -3.20
N GLN A 115 5.28 -17.77 -4.21
CA GLN A 115 4.57 -16.50 -4.04
C GLN A 115 3.37 -16.63 -3.10
N GLU A 116 2.63 -17.75 -3.17
CA GLU A 116 1.50 -18.03 -2.28
C GLU A 116 1.94 -18.01 -0.81
N LEU A 117 3.10 -18.60 -0.48
CA LEU A 117 3.64 -18.56 0.88
C LEU A 117 3.89 -17.13 1.39
N HIS A 118 4.40 -16.24 0.51
CA HIS A 118 4.55 -14.83 0.85
C HIS A 118 3.20 -14.15 1.08
N MET A 119 2.19 -14.48 0.29
CA MET A 119 0.85 -13.90 0.40
C MET A 119 0.10 -14.37 1.66
N MET A 120 0.39 -15.57 2.15
CA MET A 120 -0.20 -16.13 3.37
C MET A 120 0.48 -15.68 4.67
N SER A 121 1.54 -14.88 4.63
CA SER A 121 2.20 -14.38 5.84
C SER A 121 1.24 -13.55 6.72
N GLU A 122 1.17 -13.88 8.01
CA GLU A 122 0.30 -13.26 9.02
C GLU A 122 0.99 -12.17 9.85
N GLU A 123 2.18 -11.71 9.45
CA GLU A 123 2.92 -10.69 10.19
C GLU A 123 2.11 -9.38 10.27
N LYS A 124 1.93 -8.86 11.49
CA LYS A 124 1.19 -7.62 11.75
C LYS A 124 2.15 -6.47 12.05
N ALA A 125 1.91 -5.34 11.40
CA ALA A 125 2.57 -4.09 11.75
C ALA A 125 2.22 -3.66 13.17
N LYS A 126 3.20 -3.05 13.85
CA LYS A 126 3.08 -2.54 15.23
C LYS A 126 2.83 -1.03 15.28
N ASP A 127 3.21 -0.31 14.23
CA ASP A 127 3.13 1.14 14.10
C ASP A 127 2.91 1.51 12.62
N GLU A 128 2.58 2.77 12.35
CA GLU A 128 2.33 3.25 10.98
C GLU A 128 3.53 3.03 10.06
N GLN A 129 4.75 3.26 10.55
CA GLN A 129 5.96 3.14 9.73
C GLN A 129 6.19 1.70 9.25
N SER A 130 6.03 0.71 10.14
CA SER A 130 6.11 -0.70 9.80
C SER A 130 4.98 -1.13 8.86
N ALA A 131 3.76 -0.60 9.04
CA ALA A 131 2.63 -0.85 8.14
C ALA A 131 2.92 -0.33 6.72
N LEU A 132 3.43 0.89 6.60
CA LEU A 132 3.84 1.48 5.32
C LEU A 132 4.92 0.65 4.62
N VAL A 133 5.89 0.13 5.36
CA VAL A 133 6.93 -0.75 4.80
C VAL A 133 6.32 -2.04 4.28
N MET A 134 5.39 -2.66 5.01
CA MET A 134 4.72 -3.89 4.58
C MET A 134 3.89 -3.65 3.31
N VAL A 135 3.13 -2.55 3.24
CA VAL A 135 2.36 -2.16 2.04
C VAL A 135 3.30 -1.99 0.85
N LYS A 136 4.42 -1.27 1.01
CA LYS A 136 5.39 -1.08 -0.08
C LYS A 136 6.03 -2.39 -0.54
N LYS A 137 6.38 -3.28 0.39
CA LYS A 137 6.89 -4.62 0.04
C LYS A 137 5.85 -5.42 -0.76
N HIS A 138 4.58 -5.35 -0.35
CA HIS A 138 3.48 -6.01 -1.05
C HIS A 138 3.27 -5.44 -2.46
N GLN A 139 3.33 -4.13 -2.64
CA GLN A 139 3.24 -3.50 -3.97
C GLN A 139 4.33 -3.99 -4.93
N ILE A 140 5.54 -4.23 -4.43
CA ILE A 140 6.63 -4.83 -5.24
C ILE A 140 6.26 -6.25 -5.65
N LEU A 141 5.71 -7.06 -4.73
CA LEU A 141 5.25 -8.42 -5.04
C LEU A 141 4.11 -8.44 -6.07
N GLU A 142 3.16 -7.50 -5.97
CA GLU A 142 2.09 -7.34 -6.95
C GLU A 142 2.64 -7.00 -8.34
N GLN A 143 3.67 -6.14 -8.42
CA GLN A 143 4.34 -5.85 -9.68
C GLN A 143 5.02 -7.10 -10.25
N THR A 144 5.71 -7.89 -9.42
CA THR A 144 6.32 -9.14 -9.90
C THR A 144 5.28 -10.14 -10.40
N LEU A 145 4.08 -10.15 -9.80
CA LEU A 145 2.96 -10.95 -10.27
C LEU A 145 2.47 -10.51 -11.64
N GLU A 146 2.33 -9.19 -11.85
CA GLU A 146 1.88 -8.63 -13.11
C GLU A 146 2.90 -8.86 -14.23
N ASP A 147 4.19 -8.69 -13.94
CA ASP A 147 5.26 -8.99 -14.89
C ASP A 147 5.25 -10.49 -15.28
N TYR A 148 4.90 -11.38 -14.34
CA TYR A 148 4.79 -12.82 -14.60
C TYR A 148 3.62 -13.21 -15.51
N ALA A 149 2.63 -12.32 -15.72
CA ALA A 149 1.53 -12.56 -16.65
C ALA A 149 2.03 -12.91 -18.05
N GLN A 150 3.17 -12.35 -18.46
CA GLN A 150 3.79 -12.65 -19.76
C GLN A 150 4.15 -14.14 -19.89
N THR A 151 4.68 -14.76 -18.83
CA THR A 151 5.03 -16.19 -18.81
C THR A 151 3.78 -17.06 -18.94
N ILE A 152 2.71 -16.72 -18.21
CA ILE A 152 1.42 -17.42 -18.30
C ILE A 152 0.84 -17.31 -19.72
N HIS A 153 0.92 -16.12 -20.34
CA HIS A 153 0.49 -15.92 -21.72
C HIS A 153 1.32 -16.74 -22.72
N GLN A 154 2.63 -16.88 -22.52
CA GLN A 154 3.49 -17.71 -23.37
C GLN A 154 3.12 -19.20 -23.26
N LEU A 155 2.89 -19.71 -22.05
CA LEU A 155 2.38 -21.07 -21.81
C LEU A 155 1.05 -21.30 -22.53
N ALA A 156 0.10 -20.36 -22.38
CA ALA A 156 -1.20 -20.44 -23.03
C ALA A 156 -1.10 -20.44 -24.56
N ASN A 157 -0.19 -19.64 -25.14
CA ASN A 157 0.08 -19.63 -26.58
C ASN A 157 0.67 -20.97 -27.05
N SER A 158 1.62 -21.53 -26.31
CA SER A 158 2.23 -22.84 -26.59
C SER A 158 1.19 -23.96 -26.57
N SER A 159 0.36 -23.99 -25.53
CA SER A 159 -0.78 -24.91 -25.38
C SER A 159 -1.74 -24.81 -26.56
N ARG A 160 -2.24 -23.60 -26.89
CA ARG A 160 -3.17 -23.37 -28.01
C ARG A 160 -2.59 -23.81 -29.35
N LEU A 161 -1.31 -23.54 -29.60
CA LEU A 161 -0.65 -23.95 -30.84
C LEU A 161 -0.59 -25.47 -30.97
N MET A 162 -0.28 -26.20 -29.89
CA MET A 162 -0.26 -27.67 -29.91
C MET A 162 -1.66 -28.25 -30.12
N VAL A 163 -2.69 -27.69 -29.48
CA VAL A 163 -4.08 -28.11 -29.66
C VAL A 163 -4.57 -27.86 -31.09
N THR A 164 -4.26 -26.70 -31.67
CA THR A 164 -4.63 -26.35 -33.06
C THR A 164 -3.98 -27.28 -34.08
N ASN A 165 -2.78 -27.77 -33.78
CA ASN A 165 -2.08 -28.75 -34.62
C ASN A 165 -2.45 -30.21 -34.28
N GLU A 166 -3.55 -30.43 -33.55
CA GLU A 166 -4.07 -31.77 -33.20
C GLU A 166 -3.02 -32.67 -32.52
N HIS A 167 -2.19 -32.10 -31.64
CA HIS A 167 -1.15 -32.85 -30.93
C HIS A 167 -1.75 -34.04 -30.16
N PRO A 168 -1.10 -35.23 -30.13
CA PRO A 168 -1.65 -36.42 -29.46
C PRO A 168 -1.98 -36.25 -27.96
N GLU A 169 -1.29 -35.32 -27.29
CA GLU A 169 -1.51 -34.99 -25.88
C GLU A 169 -2.42 -33.77 -25.65
N SER A 170 -3.18 -33.32 -26.65
CA SER A 170 -3.97 -32.07 -26.58
C SER A 170 -4.88 -31.98 -25.34
N GLU A 171 -5.55 -33.07 -24.96
CA GLU A 171 -6.42 -33.09 -23.77
C GLU A 171 -5.63 -32.83 -22.48
N ARG A 172 -4.49 -33.51 -22.31
CA ARG A 172 -3.62 -33.37 -21.14
C ARG A 172 -2.99 -31.98 -21.05
N ILE A 173 -2.53 -31.46 -22.19
CA ILE A 173 -1.97 -30.11 -22.31
C ILE A 173 -3.03 -29.06 -21.93
N THR A 174 -4.26 -29.22 -22.44
CA THR A 174 -5.38 -28.32 -22.12
C THR A 174 -5.71 -28.34 -20.63
N LEU A 175 -5.82 -29.53 -20.04
CA LEU A 175 -6.09 -29.68 -18.61
C LEU A 175 -4.99 -29.03 -17.75
N ARG A 176 -3.73 -29.23 -18.14
CA ARG A 176 -2.59 -28.66 -17.43
C ARG A 176 -2.54 -27.14 -17.53
N GLN A 177 -2.81 -26.57 -18.72
CA GLN A 177 -2.93 -25.12 -18.88
C GLN A 177 -4.04 -24.55 -18.00
N ALA A 178 -5.21 -25.19 -17.96
CA ALA A 178 -6.32 -24.74 -17.11
C ALA A 178 -5.97 -24.76 -15.61
N GLN A 179 -5.15 -25.72 -15.17
CA GLN A 179 -4.62 -25.75 -13.81
C GLN A 179 -3.70 -24.55 -13.52
N VAL A 180 -2.77 -24.26 -14.42
CA VAL A 180 -1.88 -23.09 -14.31
C VAL A 180 -2.68 -21.79 -14.25
N ASP A 181 -3.65 -21.62 -15.16
CA ASP A 181 -4.51 -20.44 -15.20
C ASP A 181 -5.31 -20.26 -13.89
N LYS A 182 -5.84 -21.37 -13.34
CA LYS A 182 -6.57 -21.36 -12.07
C LYS A 182 -5.67 -20.96 -10.89
N LEU A 183 -4.45 -21.50 -10.83
CA LEU A 183 -3.48 -21.16 -9.77
C LEU A 183 -3.09 -19.69 -9.85
N TYR A 184 -2.83 -19.18 -11.05
CA TYR A 184 -2.46 -17.78 -11.24
C TYR A 184 -3.60 -16.82 -10.87
N ALA A 185 -4.84 -17.15 -11.27
CA ALA A 185 -6.01 -16.38 -10.86
C ALA A 185 -6.20 -16.37 -9.32
N GLY A 186 -6.10 -17.55 -8.68
CA GLY A 186 -6.18 -17.64 -7.22
C GLY A 186 -5.07 -16.87 -6.50
N LEU A 187 -3.86 -16.84 -7.05
CA LEU A 187 -2.76 -16.05 -6.50
C LEU A 187 -3.02 -14.54 -6.63
N LYS A 188 -3.61 -14.08 -7.74
CA LYS A 188 -4.05 -12.68 -7.88
C LYS A 188 -5.13 -12.31 -6.86
N ASP A 189 -6.12 -13.18 -6.66
CA ASP A 189 -7.17 -12.97 -5.65
C ASP A 189 -6.57 -12.88 -4.24
N LEU A 190 -5.61 -13.76 -3.91
CA LEU A 190 -4.94 -13.76 -2.62
C LEU A 190 -4.06 -12.50 -2.41
N ALA A 191 -3.42 -12.01 -3.47
CA ALA A 191 -2.67 -10.77 -3.44
C ALA A 191 -3.57 -9.56 -3.17
N GLU A 192 -4.75 -9.50 -3.82
CA GLU A 192 -5.75 -8.47 -3.60
C GLU A 192 -6.31 -8.51 -2.16
N GLU A 193 -6.63 -9.70 -1.66
CA GLU A 193 -7.12 -9.87 -0.29
C GLU A 193 -6.06 -9.42 0.73
N ARG A 194 -4.79 -9.80 0.53
CA ARG A 194 -3.67 -9.33 1.36
C ARG A 194 -3.49 -7.82 1.28
N ARG A 195 -3.62 -7.21 0.10
CA ARG A 195 -3.57 -5.76 -0.07
C ARG A 195 -4.62 -5.09 0.79
N GLY A 196 -5.86 -5.57 0.75
CA GLY A 196 -6.95 -5.08 1.60
C GLY A 196 -6.60 -5.15 3.09
N ARG A 197 -6.12 -6.30 3.56
CA ARG A 197 -5.70 -6.48 4.97
C ARG A 197 -4.57 -5.53 5.38
N LEU A 198 -3.58 -5.32 4.51
CA LEU A 198 -2.45 -4.42 4.79
C LEU A 198 -2.86 -2.95 4.79
N GLN A 199 -3.72 -2.53 3.87
CA GLN A 199 -4.27 -1.17 3.84
C GLN A 199 -5.11 -0.90 5.08
N GLU A 200 -5.92 -1.85 5.50
CA GLU A 200 -6.75 -1.72 6.69
C GLU A 200 -5.89 -1.60 7.96
N ARG A 201 -4.84 -2.44 8.07
CA ARG A 201 -3.86 -2.32 9.14
C ARG A 201 -3.15 -0.97 9.15
N LEU A 202 -2.80 -0.43 7.98
CA LEU A 202 -2.19 0.88 7.86
C LEU A 202 -3.11 1.97 8.40
N ARG A 203 -4.39 1.98 7.99
CA ARG A 203 -5.39 2.95 8.47
C ARG A 203 -5.57 2.89 9.99
N LEU A 204 -5.63 1.68 10.57
CA LEU A 204 -5.71 1.52 12.02
C LEU A 204 -4.49 2.12 12.74
N THR A 205 -3.28 1.84 12.25
CA THR A 205 -2.07 2.39 12.86
C THR A 205 -1.93 3.90 12.67
N GLN A 206 -2.47 4.44 11.58
CA GLN A 206 -2.57 5.88 11.34
C GLN A 206 -3.51 6.55 12.33
N LEU A 207 -4.72 6.00 12.49
CA LEU A 207 -5.67 6.49 13.49
C LEU A 207 -5.03 6.47 14.88
N LYS A 208 -4.39 5.36 15.27
CA LYS A 208 -3.79 5.27 16.60
C LYS A 208 -2.72 6.34 16.83
N ARG A 209 -1.85 6.59 15.84
CA ARG A 209 -0.88 7.68 15.91
C ARG A 209 -1.57 9.04 16.08
N GLU A 210 -2.59 9.34 15.28
CA GLU A 210 -3.30 10.62 15.35
C GLU A 210 -4.02 10.82 16.69
N VAL A 211 -4.60 9.75 17.27
CA VAL A 211 -5.15 9.76 18.63
C VAL A 211 -4.06 10.09 19.64
N ASP A 212 -2.93 9.34 19.63
CA ASP A 212 -1.83 9.54 20.58
C ASP A 212 -1.24 10.96 20.47
N ASP A 213 -1.04 11.45 19.24
CA ASP A 213 -0.52 12.80 18.95
C ASP A 213 -1.49 13.90 19.43
N LEU A 214 -2.80 13.64 19.44
CA LEU A 214 -3.81 14.60 19.90
C LEU A 214 -3.99 14.54 21.42
N GLU A 215 -4.02 13.36 22.03
CA GLU A 215 -4.05 13.18 23.48
C GLU A 215 -2.85 13.88 24.14
N GLN A 216 -1.64 13.70 23.58
CA GLN A 216 -0.45 14.39 24.05
C GLN A 216 -0.58 15.92 23.96
N TRP A 217 -1.14 16.42 22.85
CA TRP A 217 -1.38 17.86 22.68
C TRP A 217 -2.43 18.38 23.67
N ILE A 218 -3.49 17.62 23.95
CA ILE A 218 -4.50 17.96 24.97
C ILE A 218 -3.84 18.07 26.33
N ALA A 219 -3.05 17.08 26.73
CA ALA A 219 -2.34 17.07 28.02
C ALA A 219 -1.41 18.30 28.18
N GLU A 220 -0.74 18.73 27.12
CA GLU A 220 0.08 19.96 27.14
C GLU A 220 -0.77 21.22 27.36
N ARG A 221 -1.99 21.26 26.81
CA ARG A 221 -2.93 22.38 26.99
C ARG A 221 -3.54 22.39 28.39
N GLU A 222 -3.82 21.22 28.96
CA GLU A 222 -4.33 21.09 30.33
C GLU A 222 -3.36 21.72 31.35
N VAL A 223 -2.05 21.61 31.15
CA VAL A 223 -1.05 22.25 32.02
C VAL A 223 -1.24 23.77 32.08
N VAL A 224 -1.57 24.40 30.95
CA VAL A 224 -1.80 25.85 30.87
C VAL A 224 -3.16 26.21 31.48
N ALA A 225 -4.21 25.44 31.15
CA ALA A 225 -5.56 25.65 31.65
C ALA A 225 -5.66 25.46 33.18
N GLY A 226 -4.88 24.53 33.74
CA GLY A 226 -4.81 24.22 35.18
C GLY A 226 -3.94 25.18 36.01
N SER A 227 -3.44 26.27 35.43
CA SER A 227 -2.68 27.28 36.19
C SER A 227 -3.54 27.94 37.27
N HIS A 228 -2.98 28.12 38.46
CA HIS A 228 -3.67 28.72 39.61
C HIS A 228 -3.37 30.23 39.78
N GLU A 229 -2.62 30.84 38.88
CA GLU A 229 -2.17 32.24 39.01
C GLU A 229 -3.31 33.24 38.75
N LEU A 230 -3.77 34.03 39.72
CA LEU A 230 -4.91 34.94 39.52
C LEU A 230 -4.55 36.41 39.33
N GLY A 231 -3.26 36.74 39.25
CA GLY A 231 -2.79 38.12 39.18
C GLY A 231 -2.70 38.79 40.55
N GLN A 232 -1.70 39.66 40.70
CA GLN A 232 -1.36 40.31 41.97
C GLN A 232 -1.97 41.71 42.10
N ASP A 233 -2.30 42.32 40.96
CA ASP A 233 -2.89 43.64 40.82
C ASP A 233 -3.75 43.68 39.55
N TYR A 234 -4.43 44.81 39.32
CA TYR A 234 -5.33 45.00 38.18
C TYR A 234 -4.64 44.87 36.82
N GLU A 235 -3.44 45.43 36.66
CA GLU A 235 -2.72 45.36 35.39
C GLU A 235 -2.31 43.92 35.07
N HIS A 236 -1.81 43.19 36.09
CA HIS A 236 -1.41 41.80 35.95
C HIS A 236 -2.59 40.89 35.62
N VAL A 237 -3.71 40.97 36.36
CA VAL A 237 -4.89 40.12 36.09
C VAL A 237 -5.52 40.46 34.73
N SER A 238 -5.50 41.72 34.31
CA SER A 238 -5.95 42.12 32.97
C SER A 238 -5.13 41.43 31.88
N MET A 239 -3.81 41.47 32.01
CA MET A 239 -2.88 40.82 31.08
C MET A 239 -3.05 39.29 31.06
N LEU A 240 -3.17 38.65 32.23
CA LEU A 240 -3.39 37.20 32.32
C LEU A 240 -4.72 36.80 31.67
N ARG A 241 -5.81 37.53 31.97
CA ARG A 241 -7.14 37.27 31.41
C ARG A 241 -7.15 37.40 29.90
N ASP A 242 -6.54 38.46 29.36
CA ASP A 242 -6.54 38.69 27.91
C ASP A 242 -5.70 37.64 27.17
N LYS A 243 -4.53 37.27 27.71
CA LYS A 243 -3.73 36.14 27.21
C LYS A 243 -4.48 34.82 27.28
N PHE A 244 -5.17 34.55 28.38
CA PHE A 244 -5.89 33.30 28.56
C PHE A 244 -7.10 33.19 27.63
N ARG A 245 -7.78 34.31 27.33
CA ARG A 245 -8.86 34.34 26.33
C ARG A 245 -8.36 34.00 24.92
N GLU A 246 -7.20 34.52 24.53
CA GLU A 246 -6.56 34.17 23.26
C GLU A 246 -6.21 32.68 23.23
N PHE A 247 -5.55 32.18 24.29
CA PHE A 247 -5.26 30.76 24.46
C PHE A 247 -6.51 29.88 24.34
N ALA A 248 -7.60 30.24 25.03
CA ALA A 248 -8.85 29.48 25.03
C ALA A 248 -9.48 29.42 23.63
N ARG A 249 -9.56 30.56 22.94
CA ARG A 249 -10.10 30.65 21.58
C ARG A 249 -9.29 29.80 20.60
N ASP A 250 -7.97 29.94 20.64
CA ASP A 250 -7.07 29.26 19.73
C ASP A 250 -7.06 27.74 20.00
N THR A 251 -7.09 27.35 21.28
CA THR A 251 -7.21 25.94 21.69
C THR A 251 -8.53 25.34 21.21
N SER A 252 -9.66 26.02 21.44
CA SER A 252 -10.98 25.56 20.99
C SER A 252 -11.04 25.40 19.47
N THR A 253 -10.51 26.37 18.71
CA THR A 253 -10.55 26.33 17.24
C THR A 253 -9.70 25.18 16.67
N ILE A 254 -8.43 25.09 17.09
CA ILE A 254 -7.49 24.07 16.58
C ILE A 254 -7.86 22.68 17.10
N GLY A 255 -8.22 22.59 18.38
CA GLY A 255 -8.57 21.32 19.02
C GLY A 255 -9.83 20.73 18.43
N GLN A 256 -10.88 21.53 18.20
CA GLN A 256 -12.12 21.03 17.62
C GLN A 256 -11.91 20.49 16.20
N GLU A 257 -11.18 21.20 15.35
CA GLU A 257 -10.86 20.72 13.99
C GLU A 257 -10.12 19.37 14.02
N ARG A 258 -9.14 19.22 14.92
CA ARG A 258 -8.38 17.97 15.05
C ARG A 258 -9.22 16.83 15.63
N VAL A 259 -10.02 17.09 16.66
CA VAL A 259 -10.94 16.10 17.25
C VAL A 259 -11.96 15.63 16.22
N ASP A 260 -12.55 16.54 15.44
CA ASP A 260 -13.48 16.20 14.36
C ASP A 260 -12.80 15.34 13.29
N GLY A 261 -11.56 15.68 12.92
CA GLY A 261 -10.76 14.88 11.98
C GLY A 261 -10.49 13.46 12.46
N VAL A 262 -10.05 13.29 13.71
CA VAL A 262 -9.80 11.96 14.30
C VAL A 262 -11.10 11.17 14.46
N ASN A 263 -12.18 11.83 14.89
CA ASN A 263 -13.50 11.22 14.99
C ASN A 263 -14.01 10.70 13.63
N ALA A 264 -13.83 11.48 12.56
CA ALA A 264 -14.21 11.06 11.22
C ALA A 264 -13.41 9.84 10.73
N LEU A 265 -12.10 9.79 11.01
CA LEU A 265 -11.27 8.62 10.70
C LEU A 265 -11.70 7.37 11.49
N ALA A 266 -12.05 7.54 12.76
CA ALA A 266 -12.57 6.46 13.60
C ALA A 266 -13.93 5.96 13.12
N ASP A 267 -14.83 6.88 12.74
CA ASP A 267 -16.16 6.53 12.21
C ASP A 267 -16.07 5.77 10.90
N ASP A 268 -15.21 6.20 9.95
CA ASP A 268 -14.99 5.48 8.69
C ASP A 268 -14.55 4.03 8.92
N LEU A 269 -13.62 3.81 9.88
CA LEU A 269 -13.19 2.46 10.26
C LEU A 269 -14.31 1.64 10.94
N ILE A 270 -15.14 2.27 11.76
CA ILE A 270 -16.27 1.60 12.42
C ILE A 270 -17.32 1.19 11.38
N GLU A 271 -17.68 2.12 10.49
CA GLU A 271 -18.67 1.92 9.43
C GLU A 271 -18.21 0.90 8.38
N SER A 272 -16.91 0.82 8.10
CA SER A 272 -16.34 -0.21 7.23
C SER A 272 -16.43 -1.62 7.81
N GLY A 273 -16.70 -1.75 9.12
CA GLY A 273 -16.76 -3.02 9.83
C GLY A 273 -15.37 -3.56 10.19
N HIS A 274 -14.40 -2.69 10.50
CA HIS A 274 -13.05 -3.10 10.86
C HIS A 274 -13.07 -4.13 12.03
N PRO A 275 -12.27 -5.22 11.99
CA PRO A 275 -12.28 -6.26 13.02
C PRO A 275 -12.00 -5.74 14.45
N GLU A 276 -11.22 -4.68 14.57
CA GLU A 276 -10.85 -3.98 15.82
C GLU A 276 -11.78 -2.79 16.17
N ASN A 277 -13.02 -2.76 15.68
CA ASN A 277 -14.00 -1.69 15.94
C ASN A 277 -14.18 -1.32 17.42
N ALA A 278 -14.13 -2.31 18.32
CA ALA A 278 -14.25 -2.06 19.75
C ALA A 278 -13.11 -1.20 20.29
N SER A 279 -11.87 -1.45 19.86
CA SER A 279 -10.71 -0.66 20.27
C SER A 279 -10.73 0.73 19.63
N VAL A 280 -11.18 0.85 18.38
CA VAL A 280 -11.36 2.14 17.71
C VAL A 280 -12.38 3.00 18.45
N ALA A 281 -13.52 2.41 18.86
CA ALA A 281 -14.53 3.10 19.64
C ALA A 281 -13.99 3.53 21.02
N GLU A 282 -13.24 2.66 21.70
CA GLU A 282 -12.61 2.98 22.98
C GLU A 282 -11.64 4.17 22.88
N TRP A 283 -10.78 4.20 21.85
CA TRP A 283 -9.88 5.33 21.60
C TRP A 283 -10.64 6.61 21.28
N LYS A 284 -11.70 6.51 20.47
CA LYS A 284 -12.56 7.64 20.12
C LYS A 284 -13.22 8.22 21.38
N ASP A 285 -13.80 7.36 22.22
CA ASP A 285 -14.49 7.79 23.43
C ASP A 285 -13.51 8.43 24.42
N GLY A 286 -12.35 7.81 24.65
CA GLY A 286 -11.32 8.35 25.55
C GLY A 286 -10.77 9.71 25.09
N LEU A 287 -10.53 9.88 23.79
CA LEU A 287 -10.11 11.16 23.22
C LEU A 287 -11.17 12.25 23.41
N ASN A 288 -12.45 11.92 23.18
CA ASN A 288 -13.55 12.88 23.34
C ASN A 288 -13.77 13.26 24.82
N GLU A 289 -13.57 12.31 25.75
CA GLU A 289 -13.59 12.58 27.20
C GLU A 289 -12.47 13.54 27.59
N ALA A 290 -11.22 13.26 27.20
CA ALA A 290 -10.09 14.16 27.47
C ALA A 290 -10.28 15.56 26.87
N TRP A 291 -10.88 15.65 25.68
CA TRP A 291 -11.21 16.94 25.07
C TRP A 291 -12.27 17.71 25.87
N ALA A 292 -13.32 17.03 26.33
CA ALA A 292 -14.37 17.63 27.15
C ALA A 292 -13.81 18.15 28.49
N ASP A 293 -12.96 17.37 29.14
CA ASP A 293 -12.30 17.73 30.41
C ASP A 293 -11.44 19.00 30.26
N LEU A 294 -10.65 19.10 29.17
CA LEU A 294 -9.88 20.30 28.87
C LEU A 294 -10.77 21.54 28.68
N LEU A 295 -11.91 21.39 27.99
CA LEU A 295 -12.85 22.50 27.78
C LEU A 295 -13.46 22.97 29.11
N GLU A 296 -13.81 22.05 30.02
CA GLU A 296 -14.28 22.37 31.36
C GLU A 296 -13.22 23.10 32.19
N LEU A 297 -11.96 22.64 32.11
CA LEU A 297 -10.84 23.29 32.79
C LEU A 297 -10.61 24.71 32.27
N ILE A 298 -10.70 24.92 30.96
CA ILE A 298 -10.62 26.25 30.33
C ILE A 298 -11.76 27.15 30.81
N ASP A 299 -13.00 26.65 30.87
CA ASP A 299 -14.14 27.44 31.34
C ASP A 299 -13.97 27.84 32.81
N THR A 300 -13.65 26.87 33.67
CA THR A 300 -13.38 27.09 35.10
C THR A 300 -12.33 28.17 35.30
N ARG A 301 -11.21 28.07 34.57
CA ARG A 301 -10.11 29.04 34.65
C ARG A 301 -10.51 30.43 34.14
N THR A 302 -11.32 30.48 33.09
CA THR A 302 -11.87 31.74 32.55
C THR A 302 -12.73 32.45 33.59
N GLN A 303 -13.60 31.71 34.28
CA GLN A 303 -14.43 32.24 35.36
C GLN A 303 -13.59 32.75 36.54
N MET A 304 -12.56 32.01 36.94
CA MET A 304 -11.66 32.42 38.03
C MET A 304 -10.92 33.73 37.71
N LEU A 305 -10.38 33.86 36.49
CA LEU A 305 -9.70 35.09 36.05
C LEU A 305 -10.67 36.27 35.92
N ALA A 306 -11.92 36.02 35.50
CA ALA A 306 -12.96 37.05 35.47
C ALA A 306 -13.29 37.57 36.87
N ALA A 307 -13.50 36.67 37.84
CA ALA A 307 -13.78 37.03 39.22
C ALA A 307 -12.60 37.80 39.87
N SER A 308 -11.36 37.37 39.62
CA SER A 308 -10.19 38.08 40.14
C SER A 308 -10.02 39.47 39.48
N TYR A 309 -10.31 39.58 38.19
CA TYR A 309 -10.30 40.86 37.49
C TYR A 309 -11.31 41.84 38.10
N GLU A 310 -12.54 41.39 38.37
CA GLU A 310 -13.57 42.24 38.99
C GLU A 310 -13.16 42.71 40.38
N LEU A 311 -12.58 41.83 41.19
CA LEU A 311 -12.07 42.17 42.52
C LEU A 311 -10.97 43.24 42.46
N HIS A 312 -9.97 43.07 41.59
CA HIS A 312 -8.88 44.03 41.44
C HIS A 312 -9.35 45.35 40.84
N ARG A 313 -10.28 45.31 39.88
CA ARG A 313 -10.91 46.52 39.31
C ARG A 313 -11.59 47.33 40.40
N PHE A 314 -12.43 46.68 41.19
CA PHE A 314 -13.13 47.31 42.31
C PHE A 314 -12.15 47.94 43.30
N HIS A 315 -11.10 47.22 43.69
CA HIS A 315 -10.09 47.74 44.62
C HIS A 315 -9.37 48.97 44.05
N GLN A 316 -9.02 48.95 42.76
CA GLN A 316 -8.42 50.10 42.10
C GLN A 316 -9.36 51.31 42.06
N ASP A 317 -10.60 51.11 41.63
CA ASP A 317 -11.62 52.17 41.56
C ASP A 317 -11.86 52.78 42.95
N ALA A 318 -11.98 51.96 43.99
CA ALA A 318 -12.14 52.40 45.37
C ALA A 318 -10.93 53.19 45.87
N MET A 319 -9.71 52.75 45.56
CA MET A 319 -8.49 53.44 45.95
C MET A 319 -8.32 54.78 45.23
N GLU A 320 -8.70 54.87 43.95
CA GLU A 320 -8.70 56.12 43.20
C GLU A 320 -9.70 57.12 43.80
N VAL A 321 -10.94 56.69 44.04
CA VAL A 321 -11.96 57.53 44.67
C VAL A 321 -11.52 57.98 46.07
N LEU A 322 -10.97 57.07 46.88
CA LEU A 322 -10.44 57.41 48.21
C LEU A 322 -9.29 58.42 48.12
N GLY A 323 -8.39 58.26 47.15
CA GLY A 323 -7.29 59.20 46.88
C GLY A 323 -7.82 60.60 46.57
N ARG A 324 -8.81 60.71 45.68
CA ARG A 324 -9.45 61.99 45.33
C ARG A 324 -10.18 62.62 46.52
N VAL A 325 -10.84 61.82 47.37
CA VAL A 325 -11.45 62.32 48.62
C VAL A 325 -10.39 62.87 49.58
N LYS A 326 -9.26 62.16 49.74
CA LYS A 326 -8.15 62.63 50.59
C LYS A 326 -7.54 63.93 50.07
N GLU A 327 -7.29 64.04 48.77
CA GLU A 327 -6.79 65.25 48.12
C GLU A 327 -7.74 66.45 48.35
N LYS A 328 -9.05 66.26 48.16
CA LYS A 328 -10.04 67.31 48.42
C LYS A 328 -10.09 67.72 49.90
N ARG A 329 -9.89 66.78 50.83
CA ARG A 329 -9.77 67.07 52.26
C ARG A 329 -8.53 67.91 52.58
N GLU A 330 -7.39 67.62 51.95
CA GLU A 330 -6.14 68.34 52.21
C GLU A 330 -6.13 69.75 51.59
N THR A 331 -6.86 69.95 50.49
CA THR A 331 -6.95 71.24 49.80
C THR A 331 -7.94 72.24 50.42
N LEU A 332 -8.72 71.82 51.43
CA LEU A 332 -9.65 72.68 52.15
C LEU A 332 -8.89 73.76 52.97
N PRO A 333 -9.07 75.06 52.66
CA PRO A 333 -8.40 76.14 53.40
C PRO A 333 -8.91 76.21 54.84
N ALA A 334 -7.98 76.26 55.81
CA ALA A 334 -8.31 76.45 57.23
C ALA A 334 -8.36 77.92 57.67
N ASP A 335 -7.90 78.86 56.82
CA ASP A 335 -7.91 80.29 57.11
C ASP A 335 -9.30 80.89 56.82
N LEU A 336 -9.71 81.85 57.63
CA LEU A 336 -10.96 82.61 57.46
C LEU A 336 -10.77 83.83 56.56
N GLY A 337 -9.51 84.17 56.21
CA GLY A 337 -9.17 85.37 55.45
C GLY A 337 -9.04 86.59 56.36
N ARG A 338 -8.20 87.56 55.96
CA ARG A 338 -7.85 88.73 56.78
C ARG A 338 -8.56 90.01 56.34
N ASP A 339 -9.18 89.98 55.17
CA ASP A 339 -9.90 91.11 54.57
C ASP A 339 -11.06 90.62 53.67
N LEU A 340 -11.91 91.55 53.23
CA LEU A 340 -13.08 91.22 52.41
C LEU A 340 -12.73 90.51 51.09
N ASN A 341 -11.58 90.80 50.50
CA ASN A 341 -11.19 90.24 49.21
C ASN A 341 -10.70 88.79 49.37
N THR A 342 -9.90 88.52 50.40
CA THR A 342 -9.45 87.17 50.79
C THR A 342 -10.62 86.29 51.21
N VAL A 343 -11.56 86.81 52.00
CA VAL A 343 -12.80 86.09 52.37
C VAL A 343 -13.64 85.76 51.12
N LYS A 344 -13.85 86.72 50.20
CA LYS A 344 -14.58 86.46 48.95
C LYS A 344 -13.90 85.44 48.05
N HIS A 345 -12.56 85.43 48.02
CA HIS A 345 -11.79 84.44 47.28
C HIS A 345 -11.92 83.05 47.89
N LEU A 346 -11.73 82.92 49.21
CA LEU A 346 -11.90 81.67 49.96
C LEU A 346 -13.33 81.12 49.83
N HIS A 347 -14.35 81.99 49.84
CA HIS A 347 -15.73 81.60 49.63
C HIS A 347 -15.97 81.03 48.23
N ARG A 348 -15.41 81.65 47.18
CA ARG A 348 -15.49 81.08 45.81
C ARG A 348 -14.77 79.74 45.71
N GLN A 349 -13.59 79.61 46.33
CA GLN A 349 -12.86 78.34 46.38
C GLN A 349 -13.67 77.27 47.11
N HIS A 350 -14.32 77.60 48.22
CA HIS A 350 -15.19 76.70 48.96
C HIS A 350 -16.38 76.25 48.10
N GLN A 351 -17.03 77.17 47.39
CA GLN A 351 -18.14 76.85 46.50
C GLN A 351 -17.71 75.90 45.37
N THR A 352 -16.51 76.07 44.83
CA THR A 352 -15.94 75.13 43.84
C THR A 352 -15.68 73.75 44.47
N LEU A 353 -15.10 73.70 45.66
CA LEU A 353 -14.86 72.45 46.38
C LEU A 353 -16.16 71.73 46.74
N GLU A 354 -17.22 72.44 47.11
CA GLU A 354 -18.56 71.86 47.35
C GLU A 354 -19.10 71.18 46.10
N ASN A 355 -19.01 71.83 44.93
CA ASN A 355 -19.45 71.25 43.66
C ASN A 355 -18.61 70.00 43.31
N ASP A 356 -17.30 70.06 43.51
CA ASP A 356 -16.39 68.93 43.27
C ASP A 356 -16.69 67.73 44.18
N ILE A 357 -16.99 67.99 45.47
CA ILE A 357 -17.36 66.96 46.44
C ILE A 357 -18.71 66.33 46.09
N GLN A 358 -19.69 67.12 45.62
CA GLN A 358 -20.97 66.59 45.14
C GLN A 358 -20.77 65.64 43.95
N ALA A 359 -19.89 65.99 43.00
CA ALA A 359 -19.54 65.11 41.89
C ALA A 359 -18.82 63.82 42.35
N LEU A 360 -17.92 63.92 43.33
CA LEU A 360 -17.26 62.75 43.95
C LEU A 360 -18.25 61.85 44.69
N SER A 361 -19.28 62.41 45.34
CA SER A 361 -20.32 61.63 46.02
C SER A 361 -21.02 60.66 45.08
N TRP A 362 -21.23 61.05 43.82
CA TRP A 362 -21.81 60.16 42.82
C TRP A 362 -20.87 59.00 42.48
N GLN A 363 -19.57 59.28 42.34
CA GLN A 363 -18.55 58.25 42.07
C GLN A 363 -18.38 57.28 43.25
N VAL A 364 -18.46 57.78 44.49
CA VAL A 364 -18.47 56.93 45.70
C VAL A 364 -19.66 55.98 45.68
N ASN A 365 -20.85 56.47 45.33
CA ASN A 365 -22.04 55.62 45.24
C ASN A 365 -21.89 54.55 44.15
N GLN A 366 -21.28 54.88 43.00
CA GLN A 366 -21.02 53.89 41.95
C GLN A 366 -20.03 52.80 42.33
N VAL A 367 -19.12 53.05 43.27
CA VAL A 367 -18.21 52.04 43.80
C VAL A 367 -18.84 51.28 44.98
N GLN A 368 -19.97 51.74 45.52
CA GLN A 368 -20.68 51.06 46.62
C GLN A 368 -21.75 50.07 46.15
N ASP A 369 -22.38 50.36 45.01
CA ASP A 369 -23.30 49.47 44.29
C ASP A 369 -22.54 48.41 43.49
#